data_AF-A0AA41EE72-F1
#
_entry.id   AF-A0AA41EE72-F1
#
_cell.length_a   1.000
_cell.length_b   1.000
_cell.length_c   1.000
_cell.angle_alpha   90.00
_cell.angle_beta   90.00
_cell.angle_gamma   90.00
#
_symmetry.space_group_name_H-M   'P 1'
#
loop_
_entity.id
_entity.type
_entity.pdbx_description
1 polymer ?
#
loop_
_entity_poly.entity_id
_entity_poly.type
_entity_poly.pdbx_seq_one_letter_code
_entity_poly.pdbx_strand_id
1 'polypeptide(L)'
;MTSATNARAMARDTKKQADAEFYDCELSRLHELFSDVLQCTEQGVRRDAACMIVTAAGVFERDAVRIPTRAKHAVRLLKEAIFMLDPKVSA
;
A
#
# COMPACT_ATOMS: atom_id res chain seq x y z
N MET A 1 -12.90 13.71 34.93
CA MET A 1 -13.16 12.99 33.66
C MET A 1 -11.92 12.95 32.73
N THR A 2 -10.70 12.92 33.28
CA THR A 2 -9.45 13.18 32.52
C THR A 2 -8.67 11.91 32.15
N SER A 3 -8.68 10.89 33.01
CA SER A 3 -7.88 9.67 32.80
C SER A 3 -8.35 8.82 31.61
N ALA A 4 -9.66 8.60 31.47
CA ALA A 4 -10.20 7.80 30.35
C ALA A 4 -10.03 8.47 28.98
N THR A 5 -10.08 9.80 28.92
CA THR A 5 -9.86 10.58 27.69
C THR A 5 -8.39 10.51 27.26
N ASN A 6 -7.46 10.61 28.22
CA ASN A 6 -6.02 10.47 27.97
C ASN A 6 -5.66 9.05 27.51
N ALA A 7 -6.24 8.02 28.13
CA ALA A 7 -6.02 6.62 27.71
C ALA A 7 -6.51 6.36 26.28
N ARG A 8 -7.66 6.93 25.88
CA ARG A 8 -8.18 6.83 24.51
C ARG A 8 -7.32 7.56 23.49
N ALA A 9 -6.75 8.72 23.85
CA ALA A 9 -5.84 9.46 22.98
C ALA A 9 -4.56 8.66 22.74
N MET A 10 -3.93 8.17 23.82
CA MET A 10 -2.73 7.32 23.72
C MET A 10 -2.97 6.06 22.87
N ALA A 11 -4.09 5.36 23.08
CA ALA A 11 -4.41 4.17 22.30
C ALA A 11 -4.57 4.47 20.79
N ARG A 12 -5.10 5.65 20.43
CA ARG A 12 -5.21 6.08 19.02
C ARG A 12 -3.86 6.37 18.42
N ASP A 13 -2.97 7.02 19.16
CA ASP A 13 -1.63 7.36 18.69
C ASP A 13 -0.77 6.09 18.52
N THR A 14 -0.81 5.16 19.49
CA THR A 14 -0.15 3.86 19.36
C THR A 14 -0.67 3.07 18.15
N LYS A 15 -2.00 3.04 17.96
CA LYS A 15 -2.58 2.39 16.78
C LYS A 15 -2.11 3.05 15.49
N LYS A 16 -2.11 4.39 15.43
CA LYS A 16 -1.68 5.14 14.25
C LYS A 16 -0.23 4.82 13.89
N GLN A 17 0.65 4.72 14.89
CA GLN A 17 2.05 4.37 14.70
C GLN A 17 2.21 2.93 14.20
N ALA A 18 1.53 1.97 14.83
CA ALA A 18 1.56 0.57 14.40
C ALA A 18 0.99 0.38 12.98
N ASP A 19 -0.10 1.06 12.64
CA ASP A 19 -0.67 1.05 11.29
C ASP A 19 0.34 1.64 10.28
N ALA A 20 1.03 2.74 10.62
CA ALA A 20 2.03 3.34 9.75
C ALA A 20 3.21 2.40 9.48
N GLU A 21 3.79 1.79 10.52
CA GLU A 21 4.87 0.81 10.38
C GLU A 21 4.44 -0.41 9.56
N PHE A 22 3.26 -0.95 9.82
CA PHE A 22 2.71 -2.07 9.07
C PHE A 22 2.58 -1.75 7.58
N TYR A 23 1.97 -0.61 7.25
CA TYR A 23 1.77 -0.26 5.85
C TYR A 23 3.06 0.12 5.15
N ASP A 24 4.03 0.73 5.82
CA ASP A 24 5.34 1.04 5.23
C ASP A 24 6.09 -0.24 4.82
N CYS A 25 6.09 -1.25 5.70
CA CYS A 25 6.63 -2.57 5.38
C CYS A 25 5.88 -3.25 4.23
N GLU A 26 4.54 -3.24 4.25
CA GLU A 26 3.73 -3.90 3.23
C GLU A 26 3.86 -3.20 1.85
N LEU A 27 3.93 -1.88 1.81
CA LEU A 27 4.14 -1.12 0.58
C LEU A 27 5.51 -1.41 -0.02
N SER A 28 6.57 -1.41 0.81
CA SER A 28 7.93 -1.72 0.36
C SER A 28 8.00 -3.12 -0.27
N ARG A 29 7.45 -4.14 0.43
CA ARG A 29 7.38 -5.52 -0.07
C ARG A 29 6.61 -5.64 -1.38
N LEU A 30 5.50 -4.92 -1.52
CA LEU A 30 4.68 -4.95 -2.74
C LEU A 30 5.34 -4.25 -3.92
N HIS A 31 6.08 -3.16 -3.69
CA HIS A 31 6.87 -2.50 -4.74
C HIS A 31 7.98 -3.41 -5.27
N GLU A 32 8.71 -4.09 -4.38
CA GLU A 32 9.71 -5.10 -4.75
C GLU A 32 9.07 -6.22 -5.59
N LEU A 33 7.98 -6.80 -5.10
CA LEU A 33 7.26 -7.87 -5.80
C LEU A 33 6.73 -7.40 -7.16
N PHE A 34 6.18 -6.19 -7.25
CA PHE A 34 5.75 -5.62 -8.52
C PHE A 34 6.91 -5.45 -9.49
N SER A 35 8.07 -4.96 -9.03
CA SER A 35 9.26 -4.83 -9.86
C SER A 35 9.71 -6.18 -10.42
N ASP A 36 9.75 -7.21 -9.58
CA ASP A 36 10.16 -8.57 -9.99
C ASP A 36 9.21 -9.15 -11.05
N VAL A 37 7.90 -9.05 -10.82
CA VAL A 37 6.88 -9.52 -11.78
C VAL A 37 6.93 -8.70 -13.07
N LEU A 38 7.12 -7.38 -12.96
CA LEU A 38 7.23 -6.48 -14.10
C LEU A 38 8.43 -6.83 -14.99
N GLN A 39 9.58 -7.21 -14.43
CA GLN A 39 10.76 -7.60 -15.21
C GLN A 39 10.52 -8.86 -16.05
N CYS A 40 9.71 -9.79 -15.55
CA CYS A 40 9.36 -11.04 -16.24
C CYS A 40 8.18 -10.92 -17.22
N THR A 41 7.49 -9.77 -17.25
CA THR A 41 6.29 -9.58 -18.09
C THR A 41 6.65 -8.93 -19.43
N GLU A 42 6.21 -9.52 -20.54
CA GLU A 42 6.35 -8.92 -21.88
C GLU A 42 5.65 -7.55 -21.98
N GLN A 43 6.11 -6.71 -22.91
CA GLN A 43 5.45 -5.43 -23.19
C GLN A 43 4.05 -5.66 -23.78
N GLY A 44 3.09 -4.83 -23.36
CA GLY A 44 1.72 -4.89 -23.86
C GLY A 44 0.73 -4.20 -22.93
N VAL A 45 -0.54 -4.20 -23.34
CA VAL A 45 -1.62 -3.44 -22.69
C VAL A 45 -1.74 -3.73 -21.18
N ARG A 46 -1.54 -4.98 -20.76
CA ARG A 46 -1.58 -5.36 -19.34
C ARG A 46 -0.44 -4.74 -18.53
N ARG A 47 0.77 -4.72 -19.10
CA ARG A 47 1.94 -4.10 -18.49
C ARG A 47 1.71 -2.60 -18.31
N ASP A 48 1.22 -1.94 -19.35
CA ASP A 48 0.96 -0.50 -19.33
C ASP A 48 -0.12 -0.13 -18.31
N ALA A 49 -1.21 -0.89 -18.27
CA ALA A 49 -2.28 -0.70 -17.30
C ALA A 49 -1.80 -0.90 -15.86
N ALA A 50 -1.01 -1.95 -15.59
CA ALA A 50 -0.45 -2.19 -14.27
C ALA A 50 0.48 -1.04 -13.82
N CYS A 51 1.33 -0.52 -14.70
CA CYS A 51 2.15 0.65 -14.41
C CYS A 51 1.33 1.91 -14.07
N MET A 52 0.20 2.13 -14.77
CA MET A 52 -0.72 3.23 -14.45
C MET A 52 -1.38 3.04 -13.09
N ILE A 53 -1.75 1.80 -12.72
CA ILE A 53 -2.30 1.47 -11.40
C ILE A 53 -1.27 1.74 -10.30
N VAL A 54 -0.01 1.34 -10.49
CA VAL A 54 1.07 1.65 -9.53
C VAL A 54 1.29 3.16 -9.39
N THR A 55 1.20 3.89 -10.50
CA THR A 55 1.26 5.37 -10.46
C THR A 55 0.11 5.95 -9.63
N ALA A 56 -1.11 5.42 -9.78
CA ALA A 56 -2.26 5.82 -8.96
C ALA A 56 -2.08 5.42 -7.48
N ALA A 57 -1.50 4.25 -7.19
CA ALA A 57 -1.15 3.82 -5.83
C ALA A 57 -0.22 4.83 -5.15
N GLY A 58 0.80 5.32 -5.86
CA GLY A 58 1.74 6.33 -5.36
C GLY A 58 1.09 7.64 -4.91
N VAL A 59 -0.09 8.01 -5.45
CA VAL A 59 -0.87 9.17 -4.95
C VAL A 59 -1.40 8.87 -3.55
N PHE A 60 -1.96 7.68 -3.34
CA PHE A 60 -2.46 7.26 -2.04
C PHE A 60 -1.35 7.10 -0.99
N GLU A 61 -0.16 6.65 -1.39
CA GLU A 61 1.02 6.57 -0.51
C GLU A 61 1.43 7.94 -0.01
N ARG A 62 1.52 8.93 -0.91
CA ARG A 62 1.84 10.32 -0.53
C ARG A 62 0.79 10.91 0.41
N ASP A 63 -0.49 10.66 0.12
CA ASP A 63 -1.58 11.13 0.97
C ASP A 63 -1.61 10.44 2.34
N ALA A 64 -1.04 9.24 2.46
CA ALA A 64 -1.01 8.48 3.71
C ALA A 64 -0.25 9.18 4.83
N VAL A 65 0.75 10.01 4.49
CA VAL A 65 1.49 10.85 5.45
C VAL A 65 0.53 11.71 6.30
N ARG A 66 -0.56 12.19 5.69
CA ARG A 66 -1.57 13.03 6.35
C ARG A 66 -2.80 12.23 6.76
N ILE A 67 -3.19 11.24 5.95
CA ILE A 67 -4.42 10.47 6.11
C ILE A 67 -4.04 8.97 6.10
N PRO A 68 -3.67 8.38 7.26
CA PRO A 68 -3.12 7.02 7.33
C PRO A 68 -3.96 5.94 6.64
N THR A 69 -5.28 6.12 6.61
CA THR A 69 -6.20 5.18 5.93
C THR A 69 -5.99 5.09 4.42
N ARG A 70 -5.24 6.02 3.80
CA ARG A 70 -4.92 6.00 2.37
C ARG A 70 -3.88 4.93 2.03
N ALA A 71 -3.01 4.56 2.97
CA ALA A 71 -2.03 3.49 2.74
C ALA A 71 -2.70 2.14 2.38
N LYS A 72 -3.85 1.84 3.01
CA LYS A 72 -4.67 0.67 2.66
C LYS A 72 -5.13 0.67 1.20
N HIS A 73 -5.42 1.84 0.64
CA HIS A 73 -5.81 1.94 -0.77
C HIS A 73 -4.62 1.74 -1.70
N ALA A 74 -3.46 2.29 -1.37
CA ALA A 74 -2.22 2.03 -2.10
C ALA A 74 -1.89 0.52 -2.13
N VAL A 75 -1.92 -0.14 -0.97
CA VAL A 75 -1.74 -1.60 -0.85
C VAL A 75 -2.71 -2.36 -1.75
N ARG A 76 -4.00 -2.01 -1.73
CA ARG A 76 -4.99 -2.66 -2.60
C ARG A 76 -4.61 -2.51 -4.08
N LEU A 77 -4.26 -1.30 -4.53
CA LEU A 77 -3.94 -1.06 -5.94
C LEU A 77 -2.67 -1.79 -6.37
N LEU A 78 -1.64 -1.86 -5.52
CA LEU A 78 -0.43 -2.64 -5.80
C LEU A 78 -0.75 -4.13 -5.97
N LYS A 79 -1.59 -4.70 -5.11
CA LYS A 79 -2.04 -6.10 -5.25
C LYS A 79 -2.80 -6.34 -6.56
N GLU A 80 -3.67 -5.42 -6.96
CA GLU A 80 -4.38 -5.50 -8.25
C GLU A 80 -3.41 -5.39 -9.45
N ALA A 81 -2.41 -4.51 -9.37
CA ALA A 81 -1.39 -4.38 -10.41
C ALA A 81 -0.57 -5.67 -10.54
N ILE A 82 -0.13 -6.26 -9.43
CA ILE A 82 0.61 -7.53 -9.42
C ILE A 82 -0.25 -8.66 -9.99
N PHE A 83 -1.51 -8.79 -9.53
CA PHE A 83 -2.44 -9.80 -10.03
C PHE A 83 -2.70 -9.68 -11.53
N MET A 84 -2.74 -8.45 -12.06
CA MET A 84 -2.91 -8.18 -13.48
C MET A 84 -1.74 -8.69 -14.33
N LEU A 85 -0.52 -8.64 -13.77
CA LEU A 85 0.70 -9.11 -14.44
C LEU A 85 0.88 -10.62 -14.28
N ASP A 86 0.77 -11.13 -13.06
CA ASP A 86 0.84 -12.55 -12.75
C ASP A 86 -0.20 -12.94 -11.68
N PRO A 87 -1.32 -13.58 -12.06
CA PRO A 87 -2.37 -13.96 -11.12
C PRO A 87 -1.97 -15.11 -10.20
N LYS A 88 -0.83 -15.77 -10.43
CA LYS A 88 -0.30 -16.85 -9.57
C LYS A 88 0.54 -16.31 -8.43
N VAL A 89 1.01 -15.07 -8.54
CA VAL A 89 1.77 -14.39 -7.49
C VAL A 89 0.80 -13.93 -6.40
N SER A 90 0.97 -14.46 -5.19
CA SER A 90 0.18 -14.03 -4.04
C SER A 90 0.77 -12.76 -3.47
N ALA A 91 0.09 -11.63 -3.70
CA ALA A 91 0.44 -10.31 -3.20
C ALA A 91 -0.17 -10.01 -1.82
#